data_AF-A0A380ZH21-F1
#
_entry.id   AF-A0A380ZH21-F1
#
_cell.length_a   1.000
_cell.length_b   1.000
_cell.length_c   1.000
_cell.angle_alpha   90.00
_cell.angle_beta   90.00
_cell.angle_gamma   90.00
#
_symmetry.space_group_name_H-M   'P 1'
#
loop_
_entity.id
_entity.type
_entity.pdbx_description
1 polymer ?
#
loop_
_entity_poly.entity_id
_entity_poly.type
_entity_poly.pdbx_seq_one_letter_code
_entity_poly.pdbx_strand_id
1 'polypeptide(L)'
;MKKYEFTNETKQVYDADTRQPKHFYRIRALRDFDDVKAGDLGGFIEKEDNLSHDGNCWVYDNAIVSYGAIVSENAKIRNEAIVADDAKVYGNVIVSDKAKIYGRDTHVYGNAKVFDNACVSGTMWFREKGWVYGKCVVNGNAKVYGDAALKEKKTFRDDVCSNDAISEKAA
;
A
#
# COMPACT_ATOMS: atom_id res chain seq x y z
N MET A 1 -9.18 -6.13 21.54
CA MET A 1 -9.17 -7.56 21.14
C MET A 1 -8.36 -7.68 19.86
N LYS A 2 -7.44 -8.64 19.75
CA LYS A 2 -6.65 -8.80 18.50
C LYS A 2 -7.58 -9.13 17.32
N LYS A 3 -7.31 -8.54 16.16
CA LYS A 3 -8.07 -8.78 14.92
C LYS A 3 -7.54 -9.98 14.14
N TYR A 4 -6.23 -10.24 14.21
CA TYR A 4 -5.57 -11.29 13.47
C TYR A 4 -4.32 -11.78 14.22
N GLU A 5 -3.75 -12.88 13.72
CA GLU A 5 -2.47 -13.43 14.14
C GLU A 5 -1.59 -13.75 12.91
N PHE A 6 -0.29 -14.00 13.15
CA PHE A 6 0.59 -14.57 12.14
C PHE A 6 0.44 -16.08 12.07
N THR A 7 0.49 -16.60 10.85
CA THR A 7 0.59 -18.04 10.59
C THR A 7 2.06 -18.44 10.37
N ASN A 8 2.30 -19.75 10.17
CA ASN A 8 3.62 -20.28 9.83
C ASN A 8 3.98 -20.13 8.34
N GLU A 9 3.03 -19.72 7.49
CA GLU A 9 3.32 -19.46 6.07
C GLU A 9 4.06 -18.13 5.94
N THR A 10 5.24 -18.17 5.33
CA THR A 10 6.10 -17.00 5.16
C THR A 10 6.56 -16.82 3.72
N LYS A 11 6.78 -15.56 3.33
CA LYS A 11 7.52 -15.19 2.14
C LYS A 11 8.85 -14.57 2.57
N GLN A 12 9.89 -14.83 1.79
CA GLN A 12 11.22 -14.26 2.01
C GLN A 12 11.68 -13.52 0.76
N VAL A 13 12.19 -12.32 0.95
CA VAL A 13 12.82 -11.52 -0.11
C VAL A 13 14.19 -11.07 0.36
N TYR A 14 15.17 -11.07 -0.54
CA TYR A 14 16.48 -10.53 -0.25
C TYR A 14 16.45 -9.01 -0.37
N ASP A 15 16.70 -8.32 0.74
CA ASP A 15 16.73 -6.87 0.79
C ASP A 15 18.09 -6.37 0.26
N ALA A 16 18.06 -5.60 -0.82
CA ALA A 16 19.27 -5.10 -1.46
C ALA A 16 20.02 -4.06 -0.63
N ASP A 17 19.32 -3.37 0.28
CA ASP A 17 19.87 -2.26 1.07
C ASP A 17 20.49 -2.78 2.37
N THR A 18 19.77 -3.65 3.07
CA THR A 18 20.25 -4.24 4.33
C THR A 18 21.12 -5.48 4.10
N ARG A 19 21.09 -6.07 2.89
CA ARG A 19 21.73 -7.35 2.54
C ARG A 19 21.28 -8.52 3.43
N GLN A 20 20.11 -8.39 4.05
CA GLN A 20 19.52 -9.39 4.92
C GLN A 20 18.23 -9.94 4.30
N PRO A 21 17.86 -11.19 4.63
CA PRO A 21 16.55 -11.70 4.28
C PRO A 21 15.47 -10.94 5.05
N LYS A 22 14.46 -10.48 4.32
CA LYS A 22 13.25 -9.87 4.84
C LYS A 22 12.14 -10.93 4.84
N HIS A 23 11.46 -11.09 5.97
CA HIS A 23 10.37 -12.06 6.12
C HIS A 23 9.02 -11.35 6.16
N PHE A 24 8.03 -11.96 5.52
CA PHE A 24 6.64 -11.53 5.56
C PHE A 24 5.78 -12.72 5.98
N TYR A 25 4.85 -12.48 6.89
CA TYR A 25 4.04 -13.51 7.52
C TYR A 25 2.61 -13.41 7.01
N ARG A 26 2.06 -14.54 6.56
CA ARG A 26 0.65 -14.65 6.21
C ARG A 26 -0.18 -14.41 7.46
N ILE A 27 -1.19 -13.55 7.37
CA ILE A 27 -2.11 -13.27 8.48
C ILE A 27 -3.35 -14.16 8.45
N ARG A 28 -3.93 -14.42 9.62
CA ARG A 28 -5.22 -15.11 9.78
C ARG A 28 -6.14 -14.33 10.71
N ALA A 29 -7.39 -14.14 10.31
CA ALA A 29 -8.39 -13.43 11.10
C ALA A 29 -8.76 -14.21 12.37
N LEU A 30 -8.87 -13.51 13.50
CA LEU A 30 -9.24 -14.08 14.81
C LEU A 30 -10.70 -13.85 15.18
N ARG A 31 -11.41 -12.99 14.44
CA ARG A 31 -12.81 -12.62 14.66
C ARG A 31 -13.45 -12.16 13.36
N ASP A 32 -14.77 -12.15 13.35
CA ASP A 32 -15.55 -11.59 12.24
C ASP A 32 -15.49 -10.06 12.22
N PHE A 33 -15.34 -9.48 11.03
CA PHE A 33 -15.49 -8.04 10.77
C PHE A 33 -15.68 -7.80 9.27
N ASP A 34 -16.61 -6.90 8.91
CA ASP A 34 -16.96 -6.60 7.51
C ASP A 34 -17.21 -7.88 6.69
N ASP A 35 -16.47 -8.10 5.62
CA ASP A 35 -16.52 -9.27 4.75
C ASP A 35 -15.60 -10.43 5.19
N VAL A 36 -14.83 -10.27 6.26
CA VAL A 36 -13.83 -11.25 6.76
C VAL A 36 -14.40 -12.05 7.93
N LYS A 37 -14.22 -13.37 7.89
CA LYS A 37 -14.64 -14.32 8.93
C LYS A 37 -13.46 -14.84 9.75
N ALA A 38 -13.72 -15.18 11.00
CA ALA A 38 -12.72 -15.82 11.85
C ALA A 38 -12.17 -17.08 11.17
N GLY A 39 -10.84 -17.20 11.11
CA GLY A 39 -10.14 -18.27 10.41
C GLY A 39 -9.72 -17.95 8.98
N ASP A 40 -10.27 -16.90 8.35
CA ASP A 40 -9.89 -16.51 6.99
C ASP A 40 -8.42 -16.11 6.91
N LEU A 41 -7.74 -16.59 5.87
CA LEU A 41 -6.39 -16.17 5.53
C LEU A 41 -6.41 -14.84 4.79
N GLY A 42 -5.49 -13.94 5.15
CA GLY A 42 -5.23 -12.69 4.45
C GLY A 42 -3.97 -12.75 3.58
N GLY A 43 -3.43 -11.60 3.24
CA GLY A 43 -2.12 -11.46 2.61
C GLY A 43 -0.97 -11.53 3.62
N PHE A 44 0.14 -10.88 3.30
CA PHE A 44 1.37 -10.93 4.08
C PHE A 44 1.73 -9.56 4.65
N ILE A 45 2.17 -9.54 5.90
CA ILE A 45 2.76 -8.33 6.50
C ILE A 45 4.10 -8.63 7.16
N GLU A 46 4.96 -7.63 7.26
CA GLU A 46 6.29 -7.79 7.88
C GLU A 46 6.21 -7.88 9.41
N LYS A 47 5.43 -7.01 10.04
CA LYS A 47 5.28 -6.91 11.49
C LYS A 47 3.88 -6.43 11.89
N GLU A 48 3.53 -6.60 13.16
CA GLU A 48 2.17 -6.37 13.66
C GLU A 48 1.72 -4.91 13.43
N ASP A 49 2.63 -3.94 13.50
CA ASP A 49 2.33 -2.52 13.26
C ASP A 49 1.89 -2.18 11.82
N ASN A 50 2.11 -3.06 10.84
CA ASN A 50 1.79 -2.77 9.45
C ASN A 50 0.28 -2.74 9.16
N LEU A 51 -0.53 -3.42 9.98
CA LEU A 51 -1.98 -3.51 9.81
C LEU A 51 -2.67 -3.22 11.14
N SER A 52 -3.49 -2.19 11.19
CA SER A 52 -4.19 -1.84 12.43
C SER A 52 -5.11 -2.97 12.90
N HIS A 53 -5.20 -3.20 14.21
CA HIS A 53 -6.22 -4.07 14.80
C HIS A 53 -7.60 -3.38 14.92
N ASP A 54 -7.67 -2.07 14.72
CA ASP A 54 -8.88 -1.28 14.71
C ASP A 54 -9.45 -1.13 13.29
N GLY A 55 -10.74 -0.80 13.21
CA GLY A 55 -11.47 -0.68 11.95
C GLY A 55 -11.55 -1.99 11.15
N ASN A 56 -11.99 -1.86 9.90
CA ASN A 56 -12.21 -2.97 8.97
C ASN A 56 -11.07 -3.17 7.96
N CYS A 57 -9.93 -2.50 8.15
CA CYS A 57 -8.80 -2.63 7.24
C CYS A 57 -8.28 -4.06 7.18
N TRP A 58 -7.92 -4.51 5.97
CA TRP A 58 -7.48 -5.88 5.75
C TRP A 58 -6.59 -6.00 4.52
N VAL A 59 -5.65 -6.95 4.60
CA VAL A 59 -4.79 -7.36 3.49
C VAL A 59 -5.30 -8.71 3.03
N TYR A 60 -5.77 -8.79 1.79
CA TYR A 60 -6.36 -9.97 1.17
C TYR A 60 -5.34 -10.66 0.24
N ASP A 61 -5.67 -11.88 -0.19
CA ASP A 61 -5.01 -12.60 -1.28
C ASP A 61 -3.49 -12.74 -1.10
N ASN A 62 -2.68 -12.26 -2.04
CA ASN A 62 -1.22 -12.32 -1.99
C ASN A 62 -0.58 -10.94 -1.74
N ALA A 63 -1.38 -9.93 -1.39
CA ALA A 63 -0.90 -8.58 -1.17
C ALA A 63 0.11 -8.51 -0.02
N ILE A 64 1.01 -7.53 -0.09
CA ILE A 64 2.11 -7.38 0.86
C ILE A 64 2.11 -5.96 1.44
N VAL A 65 2.18 -5.86 2.77
CA VAL A 65 2.41 -4.59 3.49
C VAL A 65 3.69 -4.69 4.32
N SER A 66 4.67 -3.85 4.02
CA SER A 66 6.02 -4.02 4.59
C SER A 66 6.81 -2.70 4.64
N TYR A 67 8.07 -2.76 5.06
CA TYR A 67 9.03 -1.66 5.09
C TYR A 67 8.50 -0.41 5.82
N GLY A 68 7.85 -0.61 6.96
CA GLY A 68 7.28 0.48 7.76
C GLY A 68 5.94 1.03 7.27
N ALA A 69 5.39 0.53 6.16
CA ALA A 69 4.07 0.94 5.69
C ALA A 69 2.96 0.59 6.69
N ILE A 70 1.92 1.42 6.73
CA ILE A 70 0.80 1.25 7.67
C ILE A 70 -0.52 1.28 6.90
N VAL A 71 -1.36 0.27 7.15
CA VAL A 71 -2.74 0.18 6.66
C VAL A 71 -3.69 0.23 7.85
N SER A 72 -4.65 1.17 7.82
CA SER A 72 -5.58 1.39 8.94
C SER A 72 -7.00 1.77 8.47
N GLU A 73 -7.91 1.96 9.44
CA GLU A 73 -9.32 2.31 9.22
C GLU A 73 -10.08 1.25 8.41
N ASN A 74 -10.58 1.54 7.21
CA ASN A 74 -11.34 0.61 6.36
C ASN A 74 -10.61 0.27 5.05
N ALA A 75 -9.30 0.55 4.98
CA ALA A 75 -8.52 0.35 3.76
C ALA A 75 -8.38 -1.15 3.42
N LYS A 76 -8.59 -1.50 2.15
CA LYS A 76 -8.57 -2.88 1.67
C LYS A 76 -7.50 -3.06 0.60
N ILE A 77 -6.50 -3.89 0.88
CA ILE A 77 -5.38 -4.18 -0.03
C ILE A 77 -5.55 -5.59 -0.58
N ARG A 78 -5.62 -5.78 -1.90
CA ARG A 78 -6.04 -7.04 -2.54
C ARG A 78 -5.07 -7.53 -3.62
N ASN A 79 -5.31 -8.75 -4.09
CA ASN A 79 -4.62 -9.42 -5.19
C ASN A 79 -3.10 -9.53 -4.97
N GLU A 80 -2.29 -8.87 -5.81
CA GLU A 80 -0.83 -8.83 -5.75
C GLU A 80 -0.32 -7.42 -5.38
N ALA A 81 -1.18 -6.55 -4.84
CA ALA A 81 -0.81 -5.18 -4.52
C ALA A 81 0.28 -5.12 -3.42
N ILE A 82 1.12 -4.09 -3.50
CA ILE A 82 2.23 -3.88 -2.58
C ILE A 82 2.14 -2.49 -1.97
N VAL A 83 2.19 -2.41 -0.64
CA VAL A 83 2.33 -1.17 0.12
C VAL A 83 3.62 -1.24 0.94
N ALA A 84 4.56 -0.34 0.67
CA ALA A 84 5.91 -0.40 1.24
C ALA A 84 6.46 0.99 1.62
N ASP A 85 7.69 0.99 2.15
CA ASP A 85 8.53 2.16 2.41
C ASP A 85 7.81 3.30 3.15
N ASP A 86 7.37 3.05 4.39
CA ASP A 86 6.74 4.02 5.29
C ASP A 86 5.42 4.65 4.76
N ALA A 87 4.86 4.15 3.65
CA ALA A 87 3.62 4.67 3.07
C ALA A 87 2.40 4.44 3.99
N LYS A 88 1.44 5.36 3.96
CA LYS A 88 0.23 5.31 4.80
C LYS A 88 -1.04 5.21 3.95
N VAL A 89 -1.82 4.16 4.20
CA VAL A 89 -3.11 3.93 3.52
C VAL A 89 -4.22 3.80 4.57
N TYR A 90 -5.20 4.69 4.52
CA TYR A 90 -6.28 4.79 5.52
C TYR A 90 -7.57 5.30 4.86
N GLY A 91 -8.68 5.46 5.60
CA GLY A 91 -10.01 5.70 5.02
C GLY A 91 -10.64 4.44 4.43
N ASN A 92 -11.49 4.61 3.40
CA ASN A 92 -12.17 3.55 2.65
C ASN A 92 -11.43 3.24 1.33
N VAL A 93 -10.11 3.27 1.34
CA VAL A 93 -9.29 3.08 0.14
C VAL A 93 -9.32 1.63 -0.31
N ILE A 94 -9.32 1.41 -1.63
CA ILE A 94 -9.12 0.09 -2.22
C ILE A 94 -7.85 0.12 -3.06
N VAL A 95 -6.92 -0.79 -2.77
CA VAL A 95 -5.72 -1.04 -3.57
C VAL A 95 -5.79 -2.48 -4.08
N SER A 96 -5.71 -2.71 -5.38
CA SER A 96 -5.91 -4.05 -5.98
C SER A 96 -4.99 -4.32 -7.16
N ASP A 97 -5.15 -5.50 -7.74
CA ASP A 97 -4.36 -6.01 -8.86
C ASP A 97 -2.86 -6.03 -8.57
N LYS A 98 -2.05 -5.30 -9.34
CA LYS A 98 -0.59 -5.21 -9.19
C LYS A 98 -0.14 -3.80 -8.76
N ALA A 99 -1.07 -3.01 -8.21
CA ALA A 99 -0.79 -1.65 -7.80
C ALA A 99 0.31 -1.58 -6.72
N LYS A 100 1.14 -0.54 -6.80
CA LYS A 100 2.28 -0.31 -5.90
C LYS A 100 2.18 1.06 -5.26
N ILE A 101 2.20 1.09 -3.94
CA ILE A 101 2.23 2.33 -3.15
C ILE A 101 3.48 2.28 -2.28
N TYR A 102 4.35 3.28 -2.41
CA TYR A 102 5.60 3.32 -1.66
C TYR A 102 6.06 4.75 -1.36
N GLY A 103 6.91 4.91 -0.36
CA GLY A 103 7.57 6.17 -0.03
C GLY A 103 7.03 6.81 1.25
N ARG A 104 7.97 7.29 2.08
CA ARG A 104 7.71 7.78 3.45
C ARG A 104 6.67 8.89 3.55
N ASP A 105 6.59 9.73 2.54
CA ASP A 105 5.67 10.87 2.51
C ASP A 105 4.41 10.58 1.67
N THR A 106 4.16 9.32 1.29
CA THR A 106 3.02 8.90 0.49
C THR A 106 1.80 8.61 1.38
N HIS A 107 0.70 9.31 1.11
CA HIS A 107 -0.56 9.13 1.83
C HIS A 107 -1.70 8.89 0.84
N VAL A 108 -2.40 7.77 0.98
CA VAL A 108 -3.60 7.45 0.19
C VAL A 108 -4.78 7.29 1.15
N TYR A 109 -5.81 8.13 1.01
CA TYR A 109 -6.94 8.14 1.93
C TYR A 109 -8.26 8.60 1.31
N GLY A 110 -9.34 8.66 2.10
CA GLY A 110 -10.68 8.98 1.60
C GLY A 110 -11.36 7.75 1.00
N ASN A 111 -11.87 7.83 -0.22
CA ASN A 111 -12.49 6.72 -0.96
C ASN A 111 -11.70 6.39 -2.25
N ALA A 112 -10.39 6.65 -2.24
CA ALA A 112 -9.55 6.47 -3.43
C ALA A 112 -9.47 4.99 -3.85
N LYS A 113 -9.26 4.77 -5.16
CA LYS A 113 -9.05 3.44 -5.73
C LYS A 113 -7.77 3.42 -6.54
N VAL A 114 -6.87 2.49 -6.24
CA VAL A 114 -5.59 2.31 -6.95
C VAL A 114 -5.51 0.88 -7.44
N PHE A 115 -5.45 0.65 -8.75
CA PHE A 115 -5.61 -0.68 -9.32
C PHE A 115 -4.81 -0.85 -10.63
N ASP A 116 -4.95 -1.99 -11.30
CA ASP A 116 -4.10 -2.41 -12.43
C ASP A 116 -2.59 -2.44 -12.07
N ASN A 117 -1.74 -1.76 -12.84
CA ASN A 117 -0.30 -1.63 -12.61
C ASN A 117 0.09 -0.26 -12.03
N ALA A 118 -0.89 0.47 -11.47
CA ALA A 118 -0.68 1.84 -11.00
C ALA A 118 0.42 1.92 -9.94
N CYS A 119 1.15 3.03 -9.97
CA CYS A 119 2.31 3.26 -9.13
C CYS A 119 2.21 4.63 -8.45
N VAL A 120 2.15 4.66 -7.12
CA VAL A 120 2.02 5.88 -6.32
C VAL A 120 3.19 6.04 -5.37
N SER A 121 3.95 7.12 -5.50
CA SER A 121 5.09 7.43 -4.65
C SER A 121 5.38 8.92 -4.50
N GLY A 122 5.59 9.39 -3.26
CA GLY A 122 6.00 10.76 -2.95
C GLY A 122 7.50 11.00 -3.08
N THR A 123 8.30 9.97 -2.79
CA THR A 123 9.76 10.05 -2.77
C THR A 123 10.30 8.85 -3.55
N MET A 124 11.16 9.09 -4.53
CA MET A 124 11.75 8.03 -5.36
C MET A 124 13.28 8.08 -5.24
N TRP A 125 13.89 6.92 -4.98
CA TRP A 125 15.35 6.77 -4.93
C TRP A 125 15.92 6.63 -6.33
N PHE A 126 16.87 7.51 -6.71
CA PHE A 126 17.76 7.27 -7.83
C PHE A 126 19.16 6.94 -7.30
N ARG A 127 19.67 5.76 -7.66
CA ARG A 127 20.99 5.23 -7.24
C ARG A 127 22.19 6.15 -7.51
N GLU A 128 22.03 7.20 -8.32
CA GLU A 128 23.13 8.11 -8.70
C GLU A 128 22.89 9.61 -8.40
N LYS A 129 21.73 10.03 -7.86
CA LYS A 129 21.41 11.48 -7.72
C LYS A 129 20.75 11.92 -6.40
N GLY A 130 20.91 11.14 -5.33
CA GLY A 130 20.46 11.56 -3.99
C GLY A 130 18.94 11.57 -3.81
N TRP A 131 18.51 11.99 -2.63
CA TRP A 131 17.12 11.97 -2.19
C TRP A 131 16.37 13.17 -2.80
N VAL A 132 15.29 12.92 -3.55
CA VAL A 132 14.34 13.98 -3.93
C VAL A 132 13.13 13.86 -3.00
N TYR A 133 13.02 14.77 -2.04
CA TYR A 133 11.90 14.80 -1.10
C TYR A 133 10.62 15.31 -1.78
N GLY A 134 9.52 14.55 -1.67
CA GLY A 134 8.22 14.95 -2.19
C GLY A 134 7.06 14.27 -1.46
N LYS A 135 5.96 14.98 -1.26
CA LYS A 135 4.72 14.42 -0.69
C LYS A 135 3.76 14.09 -1.83
N CYS A 136 3.44 12.81 -2.03
CA CYS A 136 2.35 12.40 -2.93
C CYS A 136 1.10 12.10 -2.10
N VAL A 137 -0.02 12.73 -2.45
CA VAL A 137 -1.30 12.52 -1.78
C VAL A 137 -2.33 12.12 -2.81
N VAL A 138 -3.00 10.99 -2.60
CA VAL A 138 -4.19 10.61 -3.37
C VAL A 138 -5.37 10.57 -2.41
N ASN A 139 -6.39 11.39 -2.65
CA ASN A 139 -7.55 11.45 -1.76
C ASN A 139 -8.87 11.72 -2.50
N GLY A 140 -9.97 11.78 -1.74
CA GLY A 140 -11.30 11.97 -2.29
C GLY A 140 -11.81 10.70 -2.97
N ASN A 141 -12.44 10.84 -4.13
CA ASN A 141 -12.94 9.71 -4.93
C ASN A 141 -12.01 9.39 -6.12
N ALA A 142 -10.75 9.83 -6.05
CA ALA A 142 -9.77 9.65 -7.12
C ALA A 142 -9.54 8.18 -7.47
N LYS A 143 -9.49 7.87 -8.77
CA LYS A 143 -9.06 6.57 -9.30
C LYS A 143 -7.70 6.68 -9.97
N VAL A 144 -6.76 5.80 -9.62
CA VAL A 144 -5.46 5.70 -10.26
C VAL A 144 -5.33 4.30 -10.87
N TYR A 145 -5.16 4.20 -12.18
CA TYR A 145 -5.31 2.93 -12.90
C TYR A 145 -4.50 2.86 -14.20
N GLY A 146 -4.52 1.71 -14.86
CA GLY A 146 -3.60 1.37 -15.93
C GLY A 146 -2.14 1.36 -15.44
N ASP A 147 -1.24 1.83 -16.30
CA ASP A 147 0.20 2.01 -16.01
C ASP A 147 0.53 3.42 -15.46
N ALA A 148 -0.43 4.09 -14.79
CA ALA A 148 -0.23 5.42 -14.21
C ALA A 148 0.94 5.45 -13.21
N ALA A 149 1.79 6.48 -13.29
CA ALA A 149 2.94 6.66 -12.41
C ALA A 149 2.93 8.05 -11.72
N LEU A 150 2.43 8.11 -10.49
CA LEU A 150 2.43 9.31 -9.66
C LEU A 150 3.73 9.40 -8.85
N LYS A 151 4.63 10.30 -9.27
CA LYS A 151 6.00 10.41 -8.71
C LYS A 151 6.37 11.81 -8.24
N GLU A 152 5.41 12.72 -8.21
CA GLU A 152 5.64 14.15 -7.94
C GLU A 152 5.04 14.61 -6.61
N LYS A 153 5.53 15.76 -6.13
CA LYS A 153 5.00 16.48 -4.96
C LYS A 153 3.64 17.11 -5.27
N LYS A 154 2.60 16.29 -5.41
CA LYS A 154 1.26 16.75 -5.81
C LYS A 154 0.15 16.01 -5.06
N THR A 155 -0.96 16.70 -4.89
CA THR A 155 -2.21 16.14 -4.38
C THR A 155 -3.12 15.83 -5.57
N PHE A 156 -3.57 14.60 -5.68
CA PHE A 156 -4.49 14.11 -6.70
C PHE A 156 -5.85 13.87 -6.07
N ARG A 157 -6.87 14.52 -6.64
CA ARG A 157 -8.28 14.41 -6.23
C ARG A 157 -9.19 13.90 -7.35
N ASP A 158 -8.66 13.85 -8.57
CA ASP A 158 -9.32 13.43 -9.79
C ASP A 158 -8.74 12.11 -10.29
N ASP A 159 -9.41 11.50 -11.27
CA ASP A 159 -8.97 10.25 -11.89
C ASP A 159 -7.66 10.45 -12.70
N VAL A 160 -6.78 9.45 -12.67
CA VAL A 160 -5.47 9.43 -13.34
C VAL A 160 -5.25 8.07 -14.03
N CYS A 161 -4.82 8.08 -15.29
CA CYS A 161 -4.56 6.86 -16.07
C CYS A 161 -3.21 6.88 -16.83
N SER A 162 -2.84 5.76 -17.45
CA SER A 162 -1.54 5.54 -18.13
C SER A 162 -1.13 6.55 -19.21
N ASN A 163 -2.07 7.33 -19.76
CA ASN A 163 -1.76 8.39 -20.73
C ASN A 163 -1.41 9.73 -20.06
N ASP A 164 -1.64 9.85 -18.76
CA ASP A 164 -1.28 11.02 -17.97
C ASP A 164 0.13 10.80 -17.42
N ALA A 165 1.14 10.97 -18.27
CA ALA A 165 2.45 11.35 -17.75
C ALA A 165 2.26 12.73 -17.12
N ILE A 166 1.91 12.78 -15.83
CA ILE A 166 1.89 14.02 -15.06
C ILE A 166 3.34 14.38 -14.75
N SER A 167 4.09 14.64 -15.82
CA SER A 167 5.23 15.52 -15.87
C SER A 167 4.79 16.68 -16.75
N GLU A 168 4.79 17.89 -16.21
CA GLU A 168 4.35 19.15 -16.83
C GLU A 168 2.87 19.50 -16.71
N LYS A 169 2.55 20.23 -15.63
CA LYS A 169 2.24 21.67 -15.71
C LYS A 169 1.97 22.17 -14.29
N ALA A 170 3.04 22.58 -13.62
CA ALA A 170 2.93 23.60 -12.58
C ALA A 170 2.89 24.94 -13.31
N ALA A 171 1.80 25.69 -13.14
CA ALA A 171 1.78 27.12 -13.40
C ALA A 171 2.53 27.86 -12.29
#